data_AF-A0A7G7L946-F1
#
_entry.id   AF-A0A7G7L946-F1
#
_cell.length_a   1.000
_cell.length_b   1.000
_cell.length_c   1.000
_cell.angle_alpha   90.00
_cell.angle_beta   90.00
_cell.angle_gamma   90.00
#
_symmetry.space_group_name_H-M   'P 1'
#
loop_
_entity.id
_entity.type
_entity.pdbx_description
1 polymer ?
#
loop_
_entity_poly.entity_id
_entity_poly.type
_entity_poly.pdbx_seq_one_letter_code
_entity_poly.pdbx_strand_id
1 'polypeptide(L)' 'MTAAVPVDHLGTVFGRLQRAAVPGADDLAVRVVTRFLSRTEPAWLRARPDQQRLDVLTVCGVLGSRRA' A
#
# COMPACT_ATOMS: atom_id res chain seq x y z
N MET A 1 5.50 -0.96 28.68
CA MET A 1 4.45 -0.67 27.69
C MET A 1 5.13 -0.12 26.45
N THR A 2 5.33 -0.94 25.42
CA THR A 2 5.94 -0.51 24.16
C THR A 2 4.90 0.31 23.42
N ALA A 3 5.10 1.62 23.31
CA ALA A 3 4.26 2.47 22.48
C ALA A 3 4.34 1.93 21.04
N ALA A 4 3.21 1.50 20.49
CA ALA A 4 3.13 1.15 19.07
C ALA A 4 3.44 2.42 18.30
N VAL A 5 4.60 2.46 17.64
CA VAL A 5 4.95 3.56 16.74
C VAL A 5 3.85 3.61 15.68
N PRO A 6 3.15 4.74 15.50
CA PRO A 6 2.16 4.86 14.45
C PRO A 6 2.87 4.61 13.12
N VAL A 7 2.50 3.53 12.44
CA VAL A 7 3.08 3.19 11.15
C VAL A 7 2.55 4.20 10.14
N ASP A 8 3.44 5.05 9.63
CA ASP A 8 3.12 5.93 8.52
C ASP A 8 2.97 5.09 7.24
N HIS A 9 1.77 4.56 7.03
CA HIS A 9 1.44 3.72 5.88
C HIS A 9 1.61 4.48 4.56
N LEU A 10 1.31 5.78 4.54
CA LEU A 10 1.42 6.61 3.35
C LEU A 10 2.88 6.85 2.98
N GLY A 11 3.70 7.31 3.93
CA GLY A 11 5.14 7.48 3.71
C GLY A 11 5.84 6.17 3.35
N THR A 12 5.42 5.05 3.96
CA THR A 12 5.95 3.72 3.64
C THR A 12 5.66 3.31 2.19
N VAL A 13 4.39 3.41 1.76
CA VAL A 13 3.99 3.03 0.39
C VAL A 13 4.60 3.99 -0.63
N PHE A 14 4.53 5.30 -0.37
CA PHE A 14 5.11 6.32 -1.25
C PHE A 14 6.62 6.13 -1.43
N GLY A 15 7.37 5.93 -0.35
CA GLY A 15 8.81 5.69 -0.41
C GLY A 15 9.20 4.39 -1.14
N ARG A 16 8.31 3.40 -1.21
CA ARG A 16 8.52 2.20 -2.05
C ARG A 16 8.26 2.49 -3.52
N LEU A 17 7.19 3.22 -3.83
CA LEU A 17 6.84 3.59 -5.20
C LEU A 17 7.88 4.54 -5.82
N GLN A 18 8.40 5.49 -5.05
CA GLN A 18 9.49 6.37 -5.47
C GLN A 18 10.77 5.57 -5.79
N ARG A 19 11.18 4.64 -4.91
CA ARG A 19 12.35 3.77 -5.16
C ARG A 19 12.19 2.88 -6.39
N ALA A 20 10.95 2.52 -6.72
CA ALA A 20 10.62 1.76 -7.92
C ALA A 20 10.42 2.64 -9.16
N ALA A 21 10.67 3.97 -9.08
CA ALA A 21 10.51 4.94 -10.14
C ALA A 21 9.13 4.88 -10.84
N VAL A 22 8.06 4.66 -10.06
CA VAL A 22 6.69 4.56 -10.58
C VAL A 22 6.16 5.95 -10.94
N PRO A 23 5.73 6.21 -12.19
CA PRO A 23 5.07 7.47 -12.54
C PRO A 23 3.77 7.64 -11.74
N GLY A 24 3.51 8.84 -11.22
CA GLY A 24 2.33 9.11 -10.39
C GLY A 24 2.32 8.33 -9.06
N ALA A 25 3.50 8.14 -8.45
CA ALA A 25 3.69 7.41 -7.21
C ALA A 25 2.79 7.91 -6.06
N ASP A 26 2.56 9.21 -6.01
CA ASP A 26 1.75 9.93 -5.03
C ASP A 26 0.27 9.54 -5.13
N ASP A 27 -0.35 9.71 -6.32
CA ASP A 27 -1.73 9.28 -6.56
C ASP A 27 -1.93 7.77 -6.36
N LEU A 28 -0.92 6.97 -6.73
CA LEU A 28 -0.96 5.53 -6.52
C LEU A 28 -0.86 5.17 -5.03
N ALA A 29 0.00 5.85 -4.26
CA ALA A 29 0.13 5.65 -2.83
C ALA A 29 -1.18 5.95 -2.10
N VAL A 30 -1.84 7.07 -2.44
CA VAL A 30 -3.15 7.44 -1.89
C VAL A 30 -4.16 6.33 -2.17
N ARG A 31 -4.28 5.87 -3.42
CA ARG A 31 -5.21 4.78 -3.78
C ARG A 31 -4.95 3.50 -3.00
N VAL A 32 -3.68 3.10 -2.86
CA VAL A 32 -3.29 1.90 -2.10
C VAL A 32 -3.67 2.02 -0.63
N VAL A 33 -3.35 3.15 0.01
CA VAL A 33 -3.64 3.38 1.43
C VAL A 33 -5.13 3.53 1.69
N THR A 34 -5.87 4.23 0.82
CA THR A 34 -7.34 4.30 0.92
C THR A 34 -7.96 2.91 0.83
N ARG A 35 -7.47 2.05 -0.08
CA ARG A 35 -7.94 0.66 -0.19
C ARG A 35 -7.66 -0.15 1.09
N PHE A 36 -6.47 0.03 1.66
CA PHE A 36 -6.07 -0.61 2.91
C PHE A 36 -6.94 -0.18 4.11
N LEU A 37 -7.15 1.13 4.28
CA LEU A 37 -7.92 1.70 5.38
C LEU A 37 -9.43 1.40 5.25
N SER A 38 -9.96 1.40 4.03
CA SER A 38 -11.36 1.03 3.75
C SER A 38 -11.62 -0.48 3.81
N ARG A 39 -10.58 -1.31 3.98
CA ARG A 39 -10.67 -2.77 3.99
C ARG A 39 -11.38 -3.36 2.76
N THR A 40 -11.24 -2.69 1.61
CA THR A 40 -11.79 -3.11 0.31
C THR A 40 -10.89 -4.16 -0.38
N GLU A 41 -10.30 -5.02 0.43
CA GLU A 41 -9.40 -6.12 0.07
C GLU A 41 -10.14 -7.46 0.09
N PRO A 42 -9.70 -8.47 -0.69
CA PRO A 42 -10.20 -9.84 -0.57
C PRO A 42 -10.08 -10.40 0.85
N ALA A 43 -11.02 -11.25 1.26
CA ALA A 43 -11.06 -11.82 2.61
C ALA A 43 -9.75 -12.54 3.01
N TRP A 44 -9.14 -13.27 2.08
CA TRP A 44 -7.88 -13.97 2.33
C TRP A 44 -6.71 -13.02 2.64
N LEU A 45 -6.74 -11.81 2.09
CA LEU A 45 -5.70 -10.79 2.30
C LEU A 45 -5.93 -10.08 3.64
N ARG A 46 -7.19 -9.81 3.99
CA ARG A 46 -7.55 -9.21 5.29
C ARG A 46 -7.13 -10.05 6.50
N ALA A 47 -6.97 -11.35 6.33
CA ALA A 47 -6.46 -12.26 7.37
C ALA A 47 -4.92 -12.21 7.55
N ARG A 48 -4.21 -11.43 6.72
CA ARG A 48 -2.74 -11.30 6.76
C ARG A 48 -2.30 -10.11 7.60
N PRO A 49 -1.03 -10.08 8.07
CA PRO A 49 -0.46 -8.92 8.73
C PRO A 49 -0.50 -7.67 7.85
N ASP A 50 -0.65 -6.49 8.46
CA ASP A 50 -0.82 -5.21 7.76
C ASP A 50 0.30 -4.90 6.77
N GLN A 51 1.54 -5.24 7.12
CA GLN A 51 2.67 -5.06 6.20
C GLN A 51 2.51 -5.90 4.93
N GLN A 52 2.12 -7.17 5.05
CA GLN A 52 1.89 -8.04 3.91
C GLN A 52 0.70 -7.57 3.06
N ARG A 53 -0.34 -7.05 3.72
CA ARG A 53 -1.50 -6.44 3.05
C ARG A 53 -1.07 -5.24 2.19
N LEU A 54 -0.30 -4.32 2.76
CA LEU A 54 0.21 -3.15 2.06
C LEU A 54 1.16 -3.52 0.92
N ASP A 55 2.04 -4.51 1.10
CA ASP A 55 2.95 -5.00 0.06
C ASP A 55 2.17 -5.50 -1.16
N VAL A 56 1.21 -6.40 -0.92
CA VAL A 56 0.36 -6.97 -1.99
C VAL A 56 -0.42 -5.88 -2.70
N LEU A 57 -1.06 -4.97 -1.96
CA LEU A 57 -1.82 -3.88 -2.57
C LEU A 57 -0.94 -2.93 -3.38
N THR A 58 0.27 -2.64 -2.90
CA THR A 58 1.25 -1.81 -3.63
C THR A 58 1.64 -2.48 -4.94
N VAL A 59 1.99 -3.77 -4.92
CA VAL A 59 2.35 -4.53 -6.13
C VAL A 59 1.18 -4.58 -7.12
N CYS A 60 -0.04 -4.86 -6.65
CA CYS A 60 -1.23 -4.84 -7.50
C CYS A 60 -1.45 -3.47 -8.14
N GLY A 61 -1.25 -2.39 -7.38
CA GLY A 61 -1.34 -1.02 -7.88
C GLY A 61 -0.33 -0.74 -9.00
N VAL A 62 0.94 -1.13 -8.81
CA VAL A 62 2.00 -0.97 -9.81
C VAL A 62 1.74 -1.79 -11.07
N LEU A 63 1.27 -3.04 -10.93
CA LEU A 63 0.91 -3.87 -12.07
C LEU A 63 -0.29 -3.31 -12.84
N GLY A 64 -1.25 -2.71 -12.13
CA GLY A 64 -2.41 -2.03 -12.72
C GLY A 64 -2.01 -0.79 -13.50
N SER A 65 -1.12 0.06 -12.95
CA SER A 65 -0.68 1.29 -13.63
C SER A 65 0.15 1.05 -14.88
N ARG A 66 0.83 -0.09 -15.00
CA ARG A 66 1.58 -0.48 -16.21
C ARG A 66 0.72 -1.05 -17.33
N ARG A 67 -0.55 -1.38 -17.05
CA ARG A 67 -1.49 -1.95 -18.03
C ARG A 67 -2.43 -0.90 -18.64
N ALA A 68 -2.56 0.25 -18.00
CA ALA A 68 -3.36 1.39 -18.46
C ALA A 68 -2.54 2.27 -19.42
#